data_AF-A0A822G7N4-F1
#
_entry.id   AF-A0A822G7N4-F1
#
_cell.length_a   1.000
_cell.length_b   1.000
_cell.length_c   1.000
_cell.angle_alpha   90.00
_cell.angle_beta   90.00
_cell.angle_gamma   90.00
#
_symmetry.space_group_name_H-M   'P 1'
#
loop_
_entity.id
_entity.type
_entity.pdbx_description
1 polymer ?
#
loop_
_entity_poly.entity_id
_entity_poly.type
_entity_poly.pdbx_seq_one_letter_code
_entity_poly.pdbx_strand_id
1 'polypeptide(L)'
;ALRSNTIHRRVQATTNSDQTNEQDKSSTTTINNEKSKVIVPLPYQGTRHSSKILIDNKNHLTNDKRLKSIILHKAAAAYFCLVDRNEKEKNYGSCLRYLRLALNCYSAELKLQSMDHNNSSTECKKLLSYIMSIAGDCRLMIAHVTSTEEEEKHREQYYIMNDVDLEIQKVIDEVGINANSSEFAWVSEFTTNIDRNLFASVHAYEYAINIVRNLGDHEKKRLHLLTKRFGNVRNEMGVYWMNKCAEAVKNLDQEAAKEIKDQFRKSFESFDAGIQAFEKINDISNIALLHSNLGRLM
;
A
#
# COMPACT_ATOMS: atom_id res chain seq x y z
N ALA A 1 30.82 28.84 -0.41
CA ALA A 1 29.78 29.32 -1.36
C ALA A 1 28.94 28.14 -1.81
N LEU A 2 27.91 27.79 -1.03
CA LEU A 2 27.01 26.66 -1.27
C LEU A 2 25.62 27.25 -1.54
N ARG A 3 25.15 27.18 -2.78
CA ARG A 3 23.77 27.57 -3.13
C ARG A 3 22.93 26.30 -3.16
N SER A 4 22.10 26.16 -2.14
CA SER A 4 21.00 25.20 -2.05
C SER A 4 19.91 25.60 -3.05
N ASN A 5 19.60 24.74 -4.02
CA ASN A 5 18.49 24.96 -4.96
C ASN A 5 17.31 24.07 -4.55
N THR A 6 16.43 24.65 -3.74
CA THR A 6 15.13 24.09 -3.37
C THR A 6 14.18 24.25 -4.56
N ILE A 7 13.79 23.16 -5.21
CA ILE A 7 12.76 23.16 -6.26
C ILE A 7 11.39 23.04 -5.60
N HIS A 8 10.64 24.14 -5.55
CA HIS A 8 9.21 24.15 -5.25
C HIS A 8 8.41 23.49 -6.39
N ARG A 9 7.61 22.46 -6.10
CA ARG A 9 6.53 22.00 -6.99
C ARG A 9 5.18 22.54 -6.50
N ARG A 10 4.52 23.23 -7.42
CA ARG A 10 3.22 23.90 -7.34
C ARG A 10 2.11 22.86 -7.48
N VAL A 11 1.25 22.74 -6.47
CA VAL A 11 0.00 21.98 -6.53
C VAL A 11 -1.05 22.85 -7.23
N GLN A 12 -1.59 22.40 -8.36
CA GLN A 12 -2.77 22.99 -8.97
C GLN A 12 -4.01 22.33 -8.36
N ALA A 13 -4.73 23.09 -7.54
CA ALA A 13 -6.08 22.79 -7.11
C ALA A 13 -7.07 23.38 -8.12
N THR A 14 -7.92 22.54 -8.71
CA THR A 14 -9.08 22.98 -9.47
C THR A 14 -10.32 22.86 -8.59
N THR A 15 -10.73 23.99 -8.03
CA THR A 15 -12.07 24.25 -7.50
C THR A 15 -13.03 24.46 -8.67
N ASN A 16 -14.18 23.80 -8.66
CA ASN A 16 -15.38 24.29 -9.35
C ASN A 16 -16.55 24.23 -8.37
N SER A 17 -17.05 25.41 -8.04
CA SER A 17 -18.28 25.69 -7.33
C SER A 17 -19.43 25.91 -8.34
N ASP A 18 -20.65 25.82 -7.79
CA ASP A 18 -21.90 26.44 -8.25
C ASP A 18 -22.62 25.79 -9.46
N GLN A 19 -23.82 25.26 -9.25
CA GLN A 19 -25.05 26.07 -9.19
C GLN A 19 -26.30 25.20 -8.91
N THR A 20 -27.10 25.75 -8.01
CA THR A 20 -28.51 25.52 -7.69
C THR A 20 -29.45 25.55 -8.90
N ASN A 21 -30.52 24.77 -8.87
CA ASN A 21 -31.83 25.24 -9.35
C ASN A 21 -32.98 24.44 -8.71
N GLU A 22 -33.69 25.13 -7.83
CA GLU A 22 -35.07 24.87 -7.42
C GLU A 22 -36.01 25.09 -8.63
N GLN A 23 -36.99 24.21 -8.82
CA GLN A 23 -38.26 24.59 -9.44
C GLN A 23 -39.41 23.82 -8.80
N ASP A 24 -40.17 24.57 -7.99
CA ASP A 24 -41.53 24.30 -7.55
C ASP A 24 -42.49 24.16 -8.73
N LYS A 25 -43.37 23.14 -8.68
CA LYS A 25 -44.74 23.23 -9.22
C LYS A 25 -45.72 22.47 -8.33
N SER A 26 -46.51 23.26 -7.61
CA SER A 26 -47.75 22.89 -6.92
C SER A 26 -48.90 22.75 -7.92
N SER A 27 -49.74 21.71 -7.79
CA SER A 27 -51.15 21.67 -8.23
C SER A 27 -51.91 20.52 -7.56
N THR A 28 -52.50 20.82 -6.40
CA THR A 28 -53.91 20.61 -5.99
C THR A 28 -54.65 19.29 -6.33
N THR A 29 -54.86 18.51 -5.26
CA THR A 29 -56.13 17.87 -4.79
C THR A 29 -56.82 16.80 -5.63
N THR A 30 -56.85 15.56 -5.10
CA THR A 30 -58.10 14.81 -4.93
C THR A 30 -58.00 13.93 -3.68
N ILE A 31 -58.92 14.17 -2.75
CA ILE A 31 -59.16 13.42 -1.51
C ILE A 31 -59.76 12.06 -1.87
N ASN A 32 -59.23 10.97 -1.31
CA ASN A 32 -60.03 9.78 -1.01
C ASN A 32 -59.47 9.05 0.21
N ASN A 33 -60.33 9.01 1.23
CA ASN A 33 -60.28 8.20 2.44
C ASN A 33 -60.06 6.72 2.10
N GLU A 34 -59.13 6.05 2.77
CA GLU A 34 -59.38 4.72 3.32
C GLU A 34 -58.31 4.28 4.35
N LYS A 35 -58.75 4.25 5.62
CA LYS A 35 -58.43 3.28 6.68
C LYS A 35 -56.95 3.11 7.08
N SER A 36 -56.58 3.92 8.08
CA SER A 36 -55.51 3.64 9.05
C SER A 36 -55.67 2.24 9.67
N LYS A 37 -54.75 1.32 9.36
CA LYS A 37 -54.54 0.10 10.13
C LYS A 37 -53.51 0.40 11.21
N VAL A 38 -54.01 0.76 12.39
CA VAL A 38 -53.24 0.75 13.64
C VAL A 38 -52.77 -0.69 13.87
N ILE A 39 -51.45 -0.93 13.78
CA ILE A 39 -50.85 -2.19 14.18
C ILE A 39 -50.81 -2.19 15.71
N VAL A 40 -51.77 -2.90 16.31
CA VAL A 40 -51.79 -3.19 17.75
C VAL A 40 -50.71 -4.26 18.02
N PRO A 41 -49.83 -4.10 19.03
CA PRO A 41 -48.87 -5.14 19.38
C PRO A 41 -49.62 -6.34 19.97
N LEU A 42 -49.41 -7.53 19.42
CA LEU A 42 -49.88 -8.78 20.03
C LEU A 42 -49.18 -9.02 21.38
N PRO A 43 -49.90 -9.50 22.42
CA PRO A 43 -49.28 -9.86 23.68
C PRO A 43 -48.43 -11.13 23.52
N TYR A 44 -47.13 -11.00 23.78
CA TYR A 44 -46.18 -12.12 23.81
C TYR A 44 -46.51 -13.03 25.01
N GLN A 45 -47.22 -14.13 24.76
CA GLN A 45 -47.39 -15.19 25.74
C GLN A 45 -46.09 -15.99 25.87
N GLY A 46 -45.43 -15.85 27.02
CA GLY A 46 -44.21 -16.56 27.34
C GLY A 46 -44.45 -18.04 27.59
N THR A 47 -44.21 -18.87 26.59
CA THR A 47 -43.91 -20.29 26.80
C THR A 47 -42.42 -20.46 27.02
N ARG A 48 -42.02 -20.48 28.31
CA ARG A 48 -40.70 -20.98 28.72
C ARG A 48 -40.66 -22.50 28.50
N HIS A 49 -40.32 -22.92 27.29
CA HIS A 49 -39.69 -24.23 27.12
C HIS A 49 -38.19 -24.06 27.25
N SER A 50 -37.66 -24.71 28.29
CA SER A 50 -36.25 -24.84 28.60
C SER A 50 -35.52 -25.55 27.45
N SER A 51 -35.03 -24.77 26.49
CA SER A 51 -34.01 -25.23 25.54
C SER A 51 -32.67 -25.31 26.24
N LYS A 52 -32.47 -26.34 27.07
CA LYS A 52 -31.13 -26.83 27.42
C LYS A 52 -30.55 -27.53 26.19
N ILE A 53 -30.27 -26.77 25.14
CA ILE A 53 -29.21 -27.10 24.19
C ILE A 53 -28.09 -26.17 24.61
N LEU A 54 -27.38 -26.60 25.66
CA LEU A 54 -26.25 -25.86 26.19
C LEU A 54 -25.17 -25.87 25.12
N ILE A 55 -24.74 -24.67 24.78
CA ILE A 55 -23.76 -24.30 23.77
C ILE A 55 -22.44 -25.02 24.05
N ASP A 56 -22.16 -26.08 23.31
CA ASP A 56 -20.80 -26.59 23.06
C ASP A 56 -20.22 -26.00 21.74
N ASN A 57 -20.95 -25.04 21.14
CA ASN A 57 -20.66 -24.48 19.82
C ASN A 57 -19.60 -23.37 19.78
N LYS A 58 -19.13 -22.85 20.92
CA LYS A 58 -18.10 -21.79 20.91
C LYS A 58 -16.80 -22.26 20.28
N ASN A 59 -16.40 -23.50 20.55
CA ASN A 59 -15.13 -24.07 20.07
C ASN A 59 -15.15 -24.46 18.58
N HIS A 60 -16.33 -24.70 18.00
CA HIS A 60 -16.45 -25.04 16.58
C HIS A 60 -16.33 -23.80 15.69
N LEU A 61 -16.91 -22.66 16.11
CA LEU A 61 -16.81 -21.41 15.33
C LEU A 61 -15.44 -20.73 15.47
N THR A 62 -14.83 -20.75 16.66
CA THR A 62 -13.52 -20.11 16.86
C THR A 62 -12.39 -20.82 16.14
N ASN A 63 -12.52 -22.12 15.86
CA ASN A 63 -11.54 -22.89 15.09
C ASN A 63 -11.90 -23.04 13.60
N ASP A 64 -13.00 -22.42 13.16
CA ASP A 64 -13.39 -22.48 11.75
C ASP A 64 -12.40 -21.68 10.89
N LYS A 65 -11.61 -22.41 10.10
CA LYS A 65 -10.60 -21.85 9.18
C LYS A 65 -11.21 -20.86 8.19
N ARG A 66 -12.45 -21.09 7.74
CA ARG A 66 -13.15 -20.20 6.81
C ARG A 66 -13.48 -18.87 7.49
N LEU A 67 -13.96 -18.90 8.72
CA LEU A 67 -14.22 -17.68 9.49
C LEU A 67 -12.94 -16.91 9.77
N LYS A 68 -11.86 -17.60 10.15
CA LYS A 68 -10.52 -16.99 10.31
C LYS A 68 -10.03 -16.32 9.01
N SER A 69 -10.15 -17.00 7.87
CA SER A 69 -9.79 -16.44 6.57
C SER A 69 -10.59 -15.17 6.23
N ILE A 70 -11.90 -15.16 6.48
CA ILE A 70 -12.74 -13.96 6.25
C ILE A 70 -12.31 -12.80 7.16
N ILE A 71 -12.08 -13.07 8.45
CA ILE A 71 -11.64 -12.05 9.41
C ILE A 71 -10.30 -11.45 8.98
N LEU A 72 -9.32 -12.29 8.63
CA LEU A 72 -8.01 -11.85 8.18
C LEU A 72 -8.07 -11.03 6.89
N HIS A 73 -8.90 -11.45 5.92
CA HIS A 73 -9.11 -10.70 4.69
C HIS A 73 -9.68 -9.30 4.97
N LYS A 74 -10.69 -9.21 5.85
CA LYS A 74 -11.31 -7.94 6.24
C LYS A 74 -10.35 -7.07 7.05
N ALA A 75 -9.53 -7.67 7.92
CA ALA A 75 -8.49 -6.96 8.65
C ALA A 75 -7.45 -6.38 7.70
N ALA A 76 -6.96 -7.15 6.72
CA ALA A 76 -6.02 -6.66 5.70
C ALA A 76 -6.59 -5.46 4.93
N ALA A 77 -7.85 -5.55 4.50
CA ALA A 77 -8.53 -4.45 3.82
C ALA A 77 -8.72 -3.22 4.73
N ALA A 78 -9.07 -3.42 6.01
CA ALA A 78 -9.22 -2.34 6.98
C ALA A 78 -7.89 -1.62 7.24
N TYR A 79 -6.80 -2.36 7.47
CA TYR A 79 -5.47 -1.78 7.60
C TYR A 79 -5.06 -1.02 6.35
N PHE A 80 -5.34 -1.55 5.16
CA PHE A 80 -5.08 -0.84 3.91
C PHE A 80 -5.84 0.50 3.84
N CYS A 81 -7.10 0.56 4.27
CA CYS A 81 -7.84 1.83 4.38
C CYS A 81 -7.21 2.80 5.38
N LEU A 82 -6.65 2.30 6.49
CA LEU A 82 -5.94 3.15 7.46
C LEU A 82 -4.64 3.74 6.90
N VAL A 83 -3.99 3.05 5.96
CA VAL A 83 -2.80 3.57 5.28
C VAL A 83 -3.13 4.83 4.48
N ASP A 84 -4.21 4.85 3.70
CA ASP A 84 -4.62 6.04 2.90
C ASP A 84 -4.81 7.28 3.78
N ARG A 85 -5.37 7.12 4.98
CA ARG A 85 -5.49 8.22 5.95
C ARG A 85 -4.12 8.69 6.45
N ASN A 86 -3.25 7.76 6.84
CA ASN A 86 -1.94 8.09 7.41
C ASN A 86 -0.98 8.67 6.35
N GLU A 87 -1.11 8.25 5.10
CA GLU A 87 -0.35 8.78 3.97
C GLU A 87 -0.64 10.27 3.76
N LYS A 88 -1.92 10.66 3.80
CA LYS A 88 -2.34 12.07 3.70
C LYS A 88 -1.78 12.94 4.82
N GLU A 89 -1.65 12.37 6.02
CA GLU A 89 -1.04 13.01 7.19
C GLU A 89 0.50 12.89 7.21
N LYS A 90 1.10 12.24 6.20
CA LYS A 90 2.55 11.95 6.10
C LYS A 90 3.09 11.14 7.28
N ASN A 91 2.27 10.29 7.91
CA ASN A 91 2.65 9.41 9.01
C ASN A 91 3.20 8.08 8.47
N TYR A 92 4.32 8.14 7.75
CA TYR A 92 4.85 6.98 7.00
C TYR A 92 5.27 5.80 7.87
N GLY A 93 5.66 6.05 9.13
CA GLY A 93 5.88 4.98 10.11
C GLY A 93 4.61 4.17 10.40
N SER A 94 3.49 4.87 10.62
CA SER A 94 2.17 4.24 10.80
C SER A 94 1.74 3.52 9.53
N CYS A 95 2.00 4.09 8.36
CA CYS A 95 1.75 3.42 7.08
C CYS A 95 2.48 2.08 7.00
N LEU A 96 3.80 2.05 7.26
CA LEU A 96 4.57 0.81 7.24
C LEU A 96 4.07 -0.22 8.27
N ARG A 97 3.65 0.22 9.46
CA ARG A 97 3.02 -0.67 10.45
C ARG A 97 1.76 -1.31 9.90
N TYR A 98 0.83 -0.51 9.38
CA TYR A 98 -0.42 -1.04 8.85
C TYR A 98 -0.22 -1.91 7.60
N LEU A 99 0.75 -1.57 6.75
CA LEU A 99 1.16 -2.43 5.63
C LEU A 99 1.70 -3.77 6.14
N ARG A 100 2.57 -3.78 7.16
CA ARG A 100 3.07 -5.01 7.81
C ARG A 100 1.91 -5.87 8.31
N LEU A 101 0.98 -5.27 9.06
CA LEU A 101 -0.18 -5.99 9.61
C LEU A 101 -1.08 -6.53 8.49
N ALA A 102 -1.34 -5.74 7.44
CA ALA A 102 -2.11 -6.17 6.28
C ALA A 102 -1.45 -7.34 5.53
N LEU A 103 -0.13 -7.29 5.33
CA LEU A 103 0.64 -8.34 4.68
C LEU A 103 0.69 -9.62 5.51
N ASN A 104 0.82 -9.51 6.84
CA ASN A 104 0.75 -10.67 7.72
C ASN A 104 -0.64 -11.32 7.71
N CYS A 105 -1.71 -10.50 7.69
CA CYS A 105 -3.07 -11.01 7.50
C CYS A 105 -3.22 -11.75 6.16
N TYR A 106 -2.69 -11.17 5.08
CA TYR A 106 -2.70 -11.77 3.75
C TYR A 106 -1.93 -13.11 3.70
N SER A 107 -0.73 -13.17 4.28
CA SER A 107 0.06 -14.41 4.37
C SER A 107 -0.66 -15.50 5.18
N ALA A 108 -1.33 -15.12 6.27
CA ALA A 108 -2.14 -16.04 7.07
C ALA A 108 -3.36 -16.54 6.29
N GLU A 109 -4.03 -15.64 5.55
CA GLU A 109 -5.13 -15.99 4.66
C GLU A 109 -4.70 -16.98 3.59
N LEU A 110 -3.57 -16.74 2.90
CA LEU A 110 -3.03 -17.66 1.90
C LEU A 110 -2.69 -19.03 2.49
N LYS A 111 -2.12 -19.08 3.69
CA LYS A 111 -1.80 -20.35 4.35
C LYS A 111 -3.06 -21.14 4.68
N LEU A 112 -4.12 -20.48 5.16
CA LEU A 112 -5.42 -21.12 5.39
C LEU A 112 -6.05 -21.61 4.08
N GLN A 113 -5.97 -20.81 3.01
CA GLN A 113 -6.50 -21.16 1.69
C GLN A 113 -5.72 -22.31 1.03
N SER A 114 -4.39 -22.38 1.18
CA SER A 114 -3.58 -23.45 0.56
C SER A 114 -3.93 -24.87 1.06
N MET A 115 -4.66 -24.96 2.18
CA MET A 115 -5.18 -26.23 2.70
C MET A 115 -6.51 -26.66 2.05
N ASP A 116 -7.17 -25.76 1.31
CA ASP A 116 -8.37 -26.01 0.52
C ASP A 116 -8.00 -25.81 -0.96
N HIS A 117 -8.26 -26.77 -1.86
CA HIS A 117 -7.77 -26.75 -3.25
C HIS A 117 -8.35 -25.66 -4.19
N ASN A 118 -8.77 -24.50 -3.67
CA ASN A 118 -9.27 -23.37 -4.45
C ASN A 118 -8.19 -22.32 -4.69
N ASN A 119 -8.04 -21.92 -5.95
CA ASN A 119 -7.19 -20.82 -6.39
C ASN A 119 -7.40 -19.56 -5.53
N SER A 120 -6.30 -18.94 -5.07
CA SER A 120 -6.30 -17.63 -4.41
C SER A 120 -7.18 -16.65 -5.17
N SER A 121 -8.12 -16.02 -4.46
CA SER A 121 -9.15 -15.20 -5.10
C SER A 121 -8.54 -14.02 -5.85
N THR A 122 -9.10 -13.71 -7.02
CA THR A 122 -8.72 -12.53 -7.84
C THR A 122 -8.72 -11.24 -7.01
N GLU A 123 -9.66 -11.10 -6.07
CA GLU A 123 -9.76 -9.94 -5.19
C GLU A 123 -8.60 -9.86 -4.18
N CYS A 124 -8.12 -11.00 -3.66
CA CYS A 124 -6.94 -11.03 -2.78
C CYS A 124 -5.70 -10.54 -3.52
N LYS A 125 -5.50 -10.99 -4.77
CA LYS A 125 -4.39 -10.54 -5.62
C LYS A 125 -4.50 -9.04 -5.95
N LYS A 126 -5.71 -8.55 -6.26
CA LYS A 126 -5.95 -7.11 -6.46
C LYS A 126 -5.57 -6.30 -5.22
N LEU A 127 -6.03 -6.72 -4.04
CA LEU A 127 -5.68 -6.06 -2.78
C LEU A 127 -4.16 -6.06 -2.55
N LEU A 128 -3.49 -7.19 -2.73
CA LEU A 128 -2.03 -7.27 -2.60
C LEU A 128 -1.32 -6.30 -3.54
N SER A 129 -1.76 -6.20 -4.79
CA SER A 129 -1.16 -5.25 -5.73
C SER A 129 -1.34 -3.79 -5.28
N TYR A 130 -2.45 -3.44 -4.62
CA TYR A 130 -2.66 -2.10 -4.04
C TYR A 130 -1.73 -1.86 -2.85
N ILE A 131 -1.66 -2.84 -1.93
CA ILE A 131 -0.74 -2.81 -0.78
C ILE A 131 0.70 -2.59 -1.25
N MET A 132 1.16 -3.35 -2.26
CA MET A 132 2.51 -3.22 -2.80
C MET A 132 2.78 -1.85 -3.44
N SER A 133 1.79 -1.30 -4.15
CA SER A 133 1.93 0.03 -4.77
C SER A 133 2.16 1.12 -3.72
N ILE A 134 1.33 1.10 -2.65
CA ILE A 134 1.43 2.07 -1.55
C ILE A 134 2.65 1.82 -0.67
N ALA A 135 3.06 0.56 -0.49
CA ALA A 135 4.32 0.25 0.17
C ALA A 135 5.50 0.85 -0.60
N GLY A 136 5.47 0.77 -1.94
CA GLY A 136 6.42 1.45 -2.81
C GLY A 136 6.49 2.96 -2.56
N ASP A 137 5.34 3.63 -2.48
CA ASP A 137 5.25 5.06 -2.16
C ASP A 137 5.81 5.38 -0.77
N CYS A 138 5.37 4.66 0.26
CA CYS A 138 5.83 4.88 1.64
C CYS A 138 7.35 4.71 1.76
N ARG A 139 7.90 3.68 1.10
CA ARG A 139 9.35 3.43 1.04
C ARG A 139 10.10 4.58 0.38
N LEU A 140 9.61 5.07 -0.75
CA LEU A 140 10.19 6.23 -1.41
C LEU A 140 10.16 7.46 -0.50
N MET A 141 9.03 7.72 0.16
CA MET A 141 8.90 8.87 1.05
C MET A 141 9.85 8.80 2.25
N ILE A 142 10.03 7.61 2.84
CA ILE A 142 10.99 7.40 3.93
C ILE A 142 12.44 7.59 3.46
N ALA A 143 12.77 7.20 2.22
CA ALA A 143 14.10 7.43 1.65
C ALA A 143 14.48 8.91 1.52
N HIS A 144 13.49 9.81 1.52
CA HIS A 144 13.68 11.26 1.49
C HIS A 144 13.67 11.92 2.86
N VAL A 145 13.47 11.16 3.94
CA VAL A 145 13.60 11.69 5.29
C VAL A 145 15.08 11.90 5.59
N THR A 146 15.45 13.14 5.91
CA THR A 146 16.86 13.52 6.18
C THR A 146 17.10 13.99 7.60
N SER A 147 16.04 14.29 8.35
CA SER A 147 16.14 14.78 9.73
C SER A 147 16.03 13.62 10.72
N THR A 148 16.95 13.56 11.68
CA THR A 148 16.92 12.57 12.78
C THR A 148 15.62 12.65 13.61
N GLU A 149 15.05 13.84 13.77
CA GLU A 149 13.77 14.03 14.47
C GLU A 149 12.61 13.37 13.73
N GLU A 150 12.56 13.53 12.40
CA GLU A 150 11.54 12.91 11.56
C GLU A 150 11.71 11.39 11.47
N GLU A 151 12.97 10.92 11.40
CA GLU A 151 13.29 9.49 11.46
C GLU A 151 12.76 8.85 12.74
N GLU A 152 13.01 9.47 13.89
CA GLU A 152 12.57 8.93 15.18
C GLU A 152 11.04 8.98 15.32
N LYS A 153 10.41 10.08 14.88
CA LYS A 153 8.95 10.15 14.80
C LYS A 153 8.36 8.99 13.99
N HIS A 154 8.92 8.67 12.83
CA HIS A 154 8.44 7.54 12.02
C HIS A 154 8.76 6.19 12.65
N ARG A 155 9.90 6.06 13.36
CA ARG A 155 10.24 4.86 14.11
C ARG A 155 9.22 4.58 15.21
N GLU A 156 8.89 5.58 16.02
CA GLU A 156 7.88 5.48 17.08
C GLU A 156 6.51 5.07 16.51
N GLN A 157 6.07 5.77 15.46
CA GLN A 157 4.82 5.46 14.74
C GLN A 157 4.75 4.00 14.28
N TYR A 158 5.87 3.44 13.81
CA TYR A 158 5.96 2.07 13.33
C TYR A 158 5.80 1.01 14.43
N TYR A 159 6.27 1.29 15.64
CA TYR A 159 6.29 0.33 16.75
C TYR A 159 5.06 0.39 17.66
N ILE A 160 4.33 1.50 17.68
CA ILE A 160 3.09 1.59 18.45
C ILE A 160 2.11 0.49 17.97
N MET A 161 1.45 -0.22 18.87
CA MET A 161 0.35 -1.15 18.54
C MET A 161 -0.83 -0.86 19.47
N ASN A 162 -2.05 -0.94 18.94
CA ASN A 162 -3.26 -0.86 19.74
C ASN A 162 -3.78 -2.26 20.11
N ASP A 163 -4.77 -2.34 21.00
CA ASP A 163 -5.34 -3.62 21.46
C ASP A 163 -5.91 -4.45 20.31
N VAL A 164 -6.52 -3.82 19.31
CA VAL A 164 -7.07 -4.51 18.13
C VAL A 164 -5.95 -5.11 17.27
N ASP A 165 -4.84 -4.39 17.09
CA ASP A 165 -3.67 -4.87 16.37
C ASP A 165 -3.11 -6.14 17.04
N LEU A 166 -3.07 -6.15 18.38
CA LEU A 166 -2.61 -7.28 19.18
C LEU A 166 -3.56 -8.48 19.07
N GLU A 167 -4.88 -8.27 19.08
CA GLU A 167 -5.85 -9.35 18.90
C GLU A 167 -5.77 -9.98 17.50
N ILE A 168 -5.61 -9.16 16.44
CA ILE A 168 -5.41 -9.68 15.09
C ILE A 168 -4.08 -10.45 15.00
N GLN A 169 -3.02 -9.98 15.66
CA GLN A 169 -1.74 -10.68 15.68
C GLN A 169 -1.87 -12.06 16.33
N LYS A 170 -2.65 -12.22 17.41
CA LYS A 170 -2.93 -13.55 17.99
C LYS A 170 -3.58 -14.50 16.98
N VAL A 171 -4.55 -14.02 16.19
CA VAL A 171 -5.18 -14.84 15.14
C VAL A 171 -4.16 -15.28 14.08
N ILE A 172 -3.23 -14.41 13.70
CA ILE A 172 -2.14 -14.71 12.77
C ILE A 172 -1.18 -15.76 13.37
N ASP A 173 -0.83 -15.61 14.64
CA ASP A 173 0.07 -16.52 15.36
C ASP A 173 -0.54 -17.92 15.49
N GLU A 174 -1.86 -18.03 15.73
CA GLU A 174 -2.58 -19.30 15.72
C GLU A 174 -2.53 -20.02 14.35
N VAL A 175 -2.44 -19.28 13.25
CA VAL A 175 -2.24 -19.83 11.90
C VAL A 175 -0.76 -20.26 11.68
N GLY A 176 0.14 -19.85 12.57
CA GLY A 176 1.56 -20.16 12.53
C GLY A 176 2.30 -19.37 11.44
N ILE A 177 1.92 -18.11 11.22
CA ILE A 177 2.74 -17.16 10.47
C ILE A 177 3.60 -16.42 11.47
N ASN A 178 4.92 -16.57 11.38
CA ASN A 178 5.82 -15.77 12.18
C ASN A 178 5.91 -14.36 11.58
N ALA A 179 5.35 -13.37 12.28
CA ALA A 179 5.33 -11.97 11.85
C ALA A 179 6.73 -11.39 11.57
N ASN A 180 7.77 -11.91 12.24
CA ASN A 180 9.15 -11.48 12.07
C ASN A 180 9.88 -12.18 10.90
N SER A 181 9.29 -13.24 10.33
CA SER A 181 9.82 -13.95 9.16
C SER A 181 8.81 -14.04 8.02
N SER A 182 7.94 -13.02 7.92
CA SER A 182 6.95 -12.91 6.85
C SER A 182 7.65 -12.78 5.50
N GLU A 183 7.11 -13.43 4.46
CA GLU A 183 7.58 -13.33 3.06
C GLU A 183 7.75 -11.87 2.59
N PHE A 184 6.98 -10.96 3.19
CA PHE A 184 6.96 -9.54 2.85
C PHE A 184 7.76 -8.66 3.81
N ALA A 185 8.56 -9.22 4.72
CA ALA A 185 9.35 -8.43 5.68
C ALA A 185 10.21 -7.36 4.97
N TRP A 186 10.81 -7.69 3.82
CA TRP A 186 11.62 -6.78 3.02
C TRP A 186 10.90 -5.48 2.62
N VAL A 187 9.57 -5.51 2.42
CA VAL A 187 8.80 -4.33 2.00
C VAL A 187 8.20 -3.55 3.18
N SER A 188 8.02 -4.19 4.33
CA SER A 188 7.35 -3.56 5.48
C SER A 188 8.25 -3.27 6.68
N GLU A 189 9.48 -3.79 6.73
CA GLU A 189 10.43 -3.53 7.83
C GLU A 189 10.82 -2.05 7.94
N PHE A 190 10.87 -1.47 9.13
CA PHE A 190 11.34 -0.10 9.26
C PHE A 190 12.86 0.00 9.11
N THR A 191 13.33 0.88 8.23
CA THR A 191 14.75 1.22 8.09
C THR A 191 14.88 2.68 7.68
N THR A 192 15.95 3.34 8.13
CA THR A 192 16.33 4.69 7.70
C THR A 192 17.38 4.67 6.61
N ASN A 193 17.85 3.48 6.20
CA ASN A 193 18.81 3.40 5.11
C ASN A 193 18.12 3.73 3.77
N ILE A 194 18.60 4.78 3.12
CA ILE A 194 18.12 5.29 1.84
C ILE A 194 18.20 4.21 0.75
N ASP A 195 19.30 3.45 0.66
CA ASP A 195 19.48 2.46 -0.41
C ASP A 195 18.47 1.30 -0.30
N ARG A 196 18.22 0.81 0.92
CA ARG A 196 17.27 -0.24 1.24
C ARG A 196 15.86 0.22 0.97
N ASN A 197 15.51 1.45 1.36
CA ASN A 197 14.19 2.00 1.10
C ASN A 197 13.92 2.20 -0.40
N LEU A 198 14.86 2.75 -1.15
CA LEU A 198 14.72 2.86 -2.60
C LEU A 198 14.61 1.48 -3.26
N PHE A 199 15.41 0.50 -2.81
CA PHE A 199 15.37 -0.86 -3.37
C PHE A 199 14.03 -1.53 -3.10
N ALA A 200 13.55 -1.45 -1.86
CA ALA A 200 12.23 -1.94 -1.49
C ALA A 200 11.12 -1.23 -2.29
N SER A 201 11.26 0.07 -2.56
CA SER A 201 10.30 0.81 -3.38
C SER A 201 10.24 0.28 -4.82
N VAL A 202 11.41 0.15 -5.47
CA VAL A 202 11.53 -0.43 -6.82
C VAL A 202 10.89 -1.81 -6.86
N HIS A 203 11.27 -2.69 -5.93
CA HIS A 203 10.83 -4.08 -5.92
C HIS A 203 9.31 -4.21 -5.65
N ALA A 204 8.75 -3.34 -4.79
CA ALA A 204 7.31 -3.30 -4.53
C ALA A 204 6.51 -2.96 -5.81
N TYR A 205 7.01 -2.02 -6.61
CA TYR A 205 6.38 -1.69 -7.89
C TYR A 205 6.50 -2.81 -8.92
N GLU A 206 7.65 -3.47 -9.02
CA GLU A 206 7.83 -4.64 -9.89
C GLU A 206 6.84 -5.76 -9.51
N TYR A 207 6.73 -6.03 -8.21
CA TYR A 207 5.80 -7.03 -7.67
C TYR A 207 4.35 -6.66 -8.00
N ALA A 208 3.93 -5.41 -7.78
CA ALA A 208 2.60 -4.92 -8.10
C ALA A 208 2.29 -5.04 -9.61
N ILE A 209 3.24 -4.67 -10.47
CA ILE A 209 3.11 -4.77 -11.93
C ILE A 209 2.92 -6.23 -12.35
N ASN A 210 3.71 -7.16 -11.78
CA ASN A 210 3.60 -8.57 -12.09
C ASN A 210 2.22 -9.13 -11.72
N ILE A 211 1.70 -8.78 -10.53
CA ILE A 211 0.34 -9.18 -10.16
C ILE A 211 -0.67 -8.65 -11.18
N VAL A 212 -0.62 -7.35 -11.50
CA VAL A 212 -1.61 -6.70 -12.36
C VAL A 212 -1.60 -7.25 -13.78
N ARG A 213 -0.43 -7.59 -14.34
CA ARG A 213 -0.33 -8.26 -15.65
C ARG A 213 -1.06 -9.60 -15.67
N ASN A 214 -1.03 -10.33 -14.55
CA ASN A 214 -1.67 -11.63 -14.41
C ASN A 214 -3.18 -11.54 -14.10
N LEU A 215 -3.73 -10.34 -13.87
CA LEU A 215 -5.16 -10.12 -13.64
C LEU A 215 -5.97 -9.88 -14.94
N GLY A 216 -5.29 -9.71 -16.08
CA GLY A 216 -5.91 -9.57 -17.40
C GLY A 216 -6.15 -8.12 -17.86
N ASP A 217 -6.77 -8.01 -19.03
CA ASP A 217 -6.81 -6.77 -19.83
C ASP A 217 -7.60 -5.60 -19.23
N HIS A 218 -8.49 -5.86 -18.26
CA HIS A 218 -9.29 -4.81 -17.61
C HIS A 218 -8.45 -3.86 -16.75
N GLU A 219 -7.22 -4.25 -16.37
CA GLU A 219 -6.34 -3.46 -15.50
C GLU A 219 -5.33 -2.59 -16.28
N LYS A 220 -5.48 -2.41 -17.60
CA LYS A 220 -4.54 -1.63 -18.43
C LYS A 220 -4.27 -0.21 -17.89
N LYS A 221 -5.30 0.49 -17.42
CA LYS A 221 -5.15 1.83 -16.81
C LYS A 221 -4.28 1.80 -15.57
N ARG A 222 -4.47 0.78 -14.73
CA ARG A 222 -3.69 0.59 -13.52
C ARG A 222 -2.25 0.21 -13.87
N LEU A 223 -2.05 -0.72 -14.79
CA LEU A 223 -0.74 -1.12 -15.27
C LEU A 223 0.04 0.10 -15.81
N HIS A 224 -0.62 0.98 -16.55
CA HIS A 224 -0.04 2.24 -17.02
C HIS A 224 0.42 3.11 -15.85
N LEU A 225 -0.43 3.34 -14.84
CA LEU A 225 -0.08 4.15 -13.66
C LEU A 225 1.09 3.55 -12.87
N LEU A 226 1.09 2.23 -12.65
CA LEU A 226 2.18 1.55 -11.94
C LEU A 226 3.48 1.60 -12.72
N THR A 227 3.43 1.43 -14.05
CA THR A 227 4.61 1.52 -14.90
C THR A 227 5.20 2.94 -14.86
N LYS A 228 4.35 3.97 -14.83
CA LYS A 228 4.81 5.36 -14.66
C LYS A 228 5.50 5.57 -13.31
N ARG A 229 4.89 5.10 -12.22
CA ARG A 229 5.45 5.21 -10.86
C ARG A 229 6.76 4.43 -10.73
N PHE A 230 6.83 3.22 -11.31
CA PHE A 230 8.06 2.43 -11.38
C PHE A 230 9.18 3.19 -12.10
N GLY A 231 8.90 3.79 -13.27
CA GLY A 231 9.87 4.62 -13.98
C GLY A 231 10.37 5.80 -13.14
N ASN A 232 9.48 6.45 -12.39
CA ASN A 232 9.86 7.54 -11.48
C ASN A 232 10.81 7.06 -10.38
N VAL A 233 10.49 5.93 -9.71
CA VAL A 233 11.35 5.39 -8.64
C VAL A 233 12.70 4.92 -9.20
N ARG A 234 12.73 4.33 -10.40
CA ARG A 234 13.98 3.97 -11.08
C ARG A 234 14.84 5.21 -11.39
N ASN A 235 14.22 6.33 -11.75
CA ASN A 235 14.95 7.60 -11.89
C ASN A 235 15.55 8.08 -10.56
N GLU A 236 14.79 8.07 -9.47
CA GLU A 236 15.29 8.45 -8.14
C GLU A 236 16.46 7.55 -7.70
N MET A 237 16.32 6.23 -7.88
CA MET A 237 17.39 5.26 -7.63
C MET A 237 18.63 5.53 -8.49
N GLY A 238 18.44 5.82 -9.78
CA GLY A 238 19.53 6.16 -10.69
C GLY A 238 20.28 7.41 -10.26
N VAL A 239 19.55 8.48 -9.88
CA VAL A 239 20.13 9.72 -9.37
C VAL A 239 20.85 9.51 -8.04
N TYR A 240 20.31 8.70 -7.13
CA TYR A 240 20.97 8.35 -5.88
C TYR A 240 22.35 7.74 -6.10
N TRP A 241 22.43 6.69 -6.94
CA TRP A 241 23.70 6.04 -7.25
C TRP A 241 24.65 6.92 -8.07
N MET A 242 24.12 7.74 -8.98
CA MET A 242 24.91 8.73 -9.73
C MET A 242 25.59 9.72 -8.78
N ASN A 243 24.86 10.23 -7.79
CA ASN A 243 25.41 11.16 -6.81
C ASN A 243 26.45 10.49 -5.90
N LYS A 244 26.22 9.23 -5.50
CA LYS A 244 27.21 8.43 -4.76
C LYS A 244 28.49 8.21 -5.56
N CYS A 245 28.35 7.88 -6.84
CA CYS A 245 29.48 7.74 -7.75
C CYS A 245 30.27 9.05 -7.86
N ALA A 246 29.60 10.18 -8.03
CA ALA A 246 30.24 11.50 -8.10
C ALA A 246 30.93 11.93 -6.79
N GLU A 247 30.44 11.46 -5.65
CA GLU A 247 31.06 11.65 -4.34
C GLU A 247 32.33 10.80 -4.21
N ALA A 248 32.25 9.51 -4.55
CA ALA A 248 33.38 8.58 -4.47
C ALA A 248 34.54 8.97 -5.41
N VAL A 249 34.24 9.49 -6.61
CA VAL A 249 35.26 10.00 -7.55
C VAL A 249 36.09 11.15 -6.97
N LYS A 250 35.55 11.92 -6.01
CA LYS A 250 36.33 13.01 -5.37
C LYS A 250 37.39 12.48 -4.40
N ASN A 251 37.24 11.26 -3.91
CA ASN A 251 38.07 10.65 -2.87
C ASN A 251 38.79 9.41 -3.40
N LEU A 252 39.48 9.54 -4.55
CA LEU A 252 40.08 8.42 -5.29
C LEU A 252 41.16 7.66 -4.49
N ASP A 253 40.86 6.40 -4.17
CA ASP A 253 41.80 5.34 -3.81
C ASP A 253 41.45 4.01 -4.54
N GLN A 254 42.22 2.93 -4.31
CA GLN A 254 42.01 1.64 -5.01
C GLN A 254 40.68 0.96 -4.64
N GLU A 255 40.20 1.10 -3.40
CA GLU A 255 38.93 0.51 -2.96
C GLU A 255 37.75 1.32 -3.55
N ALA A 256 37.90 2.64 -3.60
CA ALA A 256 36.97 3.57 -4.24
C ALA A 256 36.77 3.24 -5.72
N ALA A 257 37.80 2.79 -6.44
CA ALA A 257 37.65 2.43 -7.87
C ALA A 257 36.65 1.29 -8.12
N LYS A 258 36.63 0.27 -7.23
CA LYS A 258 35.68 -0.85 -7.32
C LYS A 258 34.28 -0.39 -6.94
N GLU A 259 34.17 0.43 -5.89
CA GLU A 259 32.91 0.99 -5.43
C GLU A 259 32.26 1.91 -6.49
N ILE A 260 33.05 2.80 -7.09
CA ILE A 260 32.63 3.68 -8.20
C ILE A 260 32.06 2.86 -9.36
N LYS A 261 32.74 1.76 -9.75
CA LYS A 261 32.26 0.90 -10.84
C LYS A 261 30.92 0.25 -10.52
N ASP A 262 30.71 -0.21 -9.28
CA ASP A 262 29.44 -0.80 -8.86
C ASP A 262 28.31 0.24 -8.78
N GLN A 263 28.59 1.42 -8.23
CA GLN A 263 27.63 2.53 -8.15
C GLN A 263 27.25 3.04 -9.54
N PHE A 264 28.22 3.20 -10.44
CA PHE A 264 27.97 3.54 -11.84
C PHE A 264 27.04 2.53 -12.50
N ARG A 265 27.33 1.23 -12.35
CA ARG A 265 26.51 0.15 -12.91
C ARG A 265 25.08 0.20 -12.37
N LYS A 266 24.90 0.34 -11.06
CA LYS A 266 23.57 0.47 -10.42
C LYS A 266 22.81 1.68 -10.93
N SER A 267 23.48 2.81 -11.11
CA SER A 267 22.89 4.03 -11.67
C SER A 267 22.43 3.82 -13.11
N PHE A 268 23.31 3.27 -13.96
CA PHE A 268 23.01 2.96 -15.35
C PHE A 268 21.84 1.99 -15.49
N GLU A 269 21.87 0.84 -14.81
CA GLU A 269 20.79 -0.16 -14.82
C GLU A 269 19.46 0.45 -14.37
N SER A 270 19.50 1.38 -13.41
CA SER A 270 18.32 2.09 -12.94
C SER A 270 17.73 3.00 -14.01
N PHE A 271 18.54 3.85 -14.63
CA PHE A 271 18.09 4.71 -15.73
C PHE A 271 17.58 3.91 -16.93
N ASP A 272 18.29 2.87 -17.35
CA ASP A 272 17.90 2.04 -18.49
C ASP A 272 16.51 1.39 -18.28
N ALA A 273 16.30 0.74 -17.13
CA ALA A 273 14.99 0.16 -16.82
C ALA A 273 13.89 1.23 -16.65
N GLY A 274 14.23 2.43 -16.18
CA GLY A 274 13.31 3.56 -16.12
C GLY A 274 12.89 4.04 -17.51
N ILE A 275 13.82 4.13 -18.46
CA ILE A 275 13.55 4.45 -19.86
C ILE A 275 12.63 3.40 -20.47
N GLN A 276 12.97 2.12 -20.33
CA GLN A 276 12.12 1.02 -20.81
C GLN A 276 10.69 1.05 -20.21
N ALA A 277 10.54 1.50 -18.97
CA ALA A 277 9.23 1.68 -18.36
C ALA A 277 8.44 2.81 -19.01
N PHE A 278 9.07 3.97 -19.23
CA PHE A 278 8.41 5.12 -19.86
C PHE A 278 8.12 4.89 -21.35
N GLU A 279 8.96 4.14 -22.07
CA GLU A 279 8.71 3.72 -23.46
C GLU A 279 7.43 2.89 -23.57
N LYS A 280 7.22 1.93 -22.65
CA LYS A 280 6.00 1.09 -22.62
C LYS A 280 4.71 1.90 -22.47
N ILE A 281 4.79 3.14 -21.98
CA ILE A 281 3.64 4.02 -21.78
C ILE A 281 3.72 5.31 -22.63
N ASN A 282 4.69 5.41 -23.55
CA ASN A 282 4.93 6.57 -24.41
C ASN A 282 5.08 7.91 -23.64
N ASP A 283 5.71 7.90 -22.46
CA ASP A 283 5.94 9.12 -21.67
C ASP A 283 7.25 9.82 -22.10
N ILE A 284 7.19 10.48 -23.26
CA ILE A 284 8.35 11.12 -23.93
C ILE A 284 9.08 12.10 -23.01
N SER A 285 8.34 12.87 -22.20
CA SER A 285 8.91 13.84 -21.28
C SER A 285 9.83 13.19 -20.25
N ASN A 286 9.39 12.07 -19.67
CA ASN A 286 10.22 11.34 -18.71
C ASN A 286 11.36 10.56 -19.40
N ILE A 287 11.16 10.03 -20.61
CA ILE A 287 12.25 9.43 -21.41
C ILE A 287 13.38 10.45 -21.61
N ALA A 288 13.06 11.67 -22.05
CA ALA A 288 14.03 12.74 -22.25
C ALA A 288 14.76 13.12 -20.95
N LEU A 289 14.04 13.17 -19.82
CA LEU A 289 14.63 13.42 -18.51
C LEU A 289 15.67 12.35 -18.13
N LEU A 290 15.36 11.06 -18.35
CA LEU A 290 16.26 9.97 -17.99
C LEU A 290 17.47 9.92 -18.93
N HIS A 291 17.31 10.22 -20.22
CA HIS A 291 18.46 10.38 -21.13
C HIS A 291 19.38 11.54 -20.72
N SER A 292 18.80 12.66 -20.25
CA SER A 292 19.58 13.78 -19.70
C SER A 292 20.38 13.36 -18.45
N ASN A 293 19.75 12.61 -17.53
CA ASN A 293 20.45 12.06 -16.36
C ASN A 293 21.52 11.03 -16.73
N LEU A 294 21.24 10.17 -17.72
CA LEU A 294 22.21 9.21 -18.24
C LEU A 294 23.41 9.90 -18.89
N GLY A 295 23.19 10.99 -19.63
CA GLY A 295 24.26 11.81 -20.18
C GLY A 295 25.11 12.52 -19.12
N ARG A 296 24.57 12.79 -17.92
CA ARG A 296 25.33 13.31 -16.78
C ARG A 296 26.14 12.25 -16.03
N LEU A 297 25.75 10.99 -16.16
CA LEU A 297 26.44 9.85 -15.55
C LEU A 297 27.72 9.49 -16.33
N MET A 298 27.69 9.63 -17.65
CA MET A 298 28.82 9.40 -18.57
C MET A 298 29.88 10.50 -18.48
#